data_AF-A0AAD6GLA4-F1
#
_entry.id   AF-A0AAD6GLA4-F1
#
_cell.length_a   1.000
_cell.length_b   1.000
_cell.length_c   1.000
_cell.angle_alpha   90.00
_cell.angle_beta   90.00
_cell.angle_gamma   90.00
#
_symmetry.space_group_name_H-M   'P 1'
#
loop_
_entity.id
_entity.type
_entity.pdbx_description
1 polymer ?
#
loop_
_entity_poly.entity_id
_entity_poly.type
_entity_poly.pdbx_seq_one_letter_code
_entity_poly.pdbx_strand_id
1 'polypeptide(L)'
;MASGFEIVGLALAVFPILVEGLKFYVEKKGRVRDFIHYRHLLKRIIRDLSREQISFQNSSQLFLKNVSMHYGLSSNDIQEMMQNPQDTRWRKAFPSQSDCIIDKSVAIYLETVEDMNEVLKRIQDTVGIREGAQPALLDKSTLRRQWSKITLFLGEEDIKKYLERARGLNIFLSQLTEQNKSLSAADSVLQRSTLHYERIRRHAIELFEIFQASLSTSMVCKCVLGHTVNMKLEFRSAGITAKRLFFRTIFTFDRAEPNLTPPYNWRELEIEPLLSTRLCHDTVSHKAVDSLAEPSTIQTVDSASSELPNICTVIKGPVQSGWLGYLANDQGCRHRIRVLALDQIPAALQTIQTVSLAAILDHREFRQEHRYRLGLKLASSVMQLHTTQWLADYWSKTDISFPSFSDGKIDFNNALIKRGFGSEETQNSMAPTSGLIEYGSVPCLFSLGIVLLELIERQSIENMNIGLHDDLVGALGIPKRISGTFSHSIIGLGYKTSDCCVDEATSSIRRLQP
;
A
#
# COMPACT_ATOMS: atom_id res chain seq x y z
N MET A 1 18.42 -23.12 -20.94
CA MET A 1 18.45 -23.64 -19.57
C MET A 1 17.52 -22.77 -18.76
N ALA A 2 16.66 -23.35 -17.93
CA ALA A 2 15.84 -22.54 -17.04
C ALA A 2 16.76 -21.81 -16.05
N SER A 3 16.50 -20.53 -15.80
CA SER A 3 17.37 -19.70 -14.96
C SER A 3 16.55 -19.02 -13.88
N GLY A 4 17.03 -19.04 -12.63
CA GLY A 4 16.38 -18.34 -11.54
C GLY A 4 15.25 -19.12 -10.88
N PHE A 5 14.18 -18.42 -10.47
CA PHE A 5 13.01 -19.03 -9.84
C PHE A 5 12.25 -20.02 -10.74
N GLU A 6 12.45 -19.98 -12.07
CA GLU A 6 11.86 -20.95 -13.00
C GLU A 6 12.20 -22.39 -12.63
N ILE A 7 13.41 -22.63 -12.09
CA ILE A 7 13.86 -23.97 -11.69
C ILE A 7 13.00 -24.53 -10.54
N VAL A 8 12.50 -23.67 -9.65
CA VAL A 8 11.57 -24.04 -8.56
C VAL A 8 10.25 -24.52 -9.14
N GLY A 9 9.67 -23.77 -10.09
CA GLY A 9 8.46 -24.17 -10.81
C GLY A 9 8.64 -25.49 -11.56
N LEU A 10 9.78 -25.69 -12.24
CA LEU A 10 10.08 -26.94 -12.94
C LEU A 10 10.16 -28.13 -11.98
N ALA A 11 10.90 -28.01 -10.88
CA ALA A 11 10.99 -29.07 -9.88
C ALA A 11 9.61 -29.42 -9.29
N LEU A 12 8.78 -28.39 -9.00
CA LEU A 12 7.40 -28.57 -8.54
C LEU A 12 6.52 -29.32 -9.56
N ALA A 13 6.74 -29.12 -10.86
CA ALA A 13 5.98 -29.78 -11.92
C ALA A 13 6.33 -31.27 -12.09
N VAL A 14 7.61 -31.65 -11.88
CA VAL A 14 8.07 -33.03 -12.08
C VAL A 14 7.52 -33.99 -11.01
N PHE A 15 7.38 -33.55 -9.75
CA PHE A 15 6.88 -34.39 -8.66
C PHE A 15 5.48 -35.01 -8.95
N PRO A 16 4.42 -34.23 -9.26
CA PRO A 16 3.11 -34.79 -9.62
C PRO A 16 3.16 -35.78 -10.78
N ILE A 17 3.99 -35.51 -11.80
CA ILE A 17 4.12 -36.38 -12.98
C ILE A 17 4.66 -37.75 -12.57
N LEU A 18 5.71 -37.78 -11.74
CA LEU A 18 6.28 -39.02 -11.22
C LEU A 18 5.29 -39.78 -10.34
N VAL A 19 4.63 -39.08 -9.40
CA VAL A 19 3.67 -39.68 -8.47
C VAL A 19 2.49 -40.29 -9.23
N GLU A 20 1.89 -39.54 -10.15
CA GLU A 20 0.71 -39.98 -10.89
C GLU A 20 1.07 -41.05 -11.94
N GLY A 21 2.21 -40.90 -12.62
CA GLY A 21 2.71 -41.91 -13.54
C GLY A 21 2.99 -43.25 -12.84
N LEU A 22 3.57 -43.24 -11.64
CA LEU A 22 3.79 -44.47 -10.85
C LEU A 22 2.49 -45.09 -10.32
N LYS A 23 1.50 -44.28 -9.89
CA LYS A 23 0.17 -44.79 -9.48
C LYS A 23 -0.51 -45.55 -10.61
N PHE A 24 -0.44 -45.03 -11.83
CA PHE A 24 -1.00 -45.71 -13.00
C PHE A 24 -0.45 -47.14 -13.18
N TYR A 25 0.85 -47.35 -12.95
CA TYR A 25 1.45 -48.68 -13.01
C TYR A 25 0.98 -49.60 -11.86
N VAL A 26 0.68 -49.06 -10.68
CA VAL A 26 0.16 -49.82 -9.53
C VAL A 26 -1.30 -50.26 -9.74
N GLU A 27 -2.12 -49.45 -10.41
CA GLU A 27 -3.56 -49.68 -10.58
C GLU A 27 -3.89 -50.72 -11.66
N LYS A 28 -3.04 -50.89 -12.68
CA LYS A 28 -3.25 -51.94 -13.69
C LYS A 28 -3.20 -53.34 -13.05
N LYS A 29 -4.21 -54.17 -13.33
CA LYS A 29 -4.27 -55.57 -12.86
C LYS A 29 -3.45 -56.48 -13.79
N GLY A 30 -2.25 -56.91 -13.39
CA GLY A 30 -1.49 -57.96 -14.05
C GLY A 30 -1.61 -59.32 -13.33
N ARG A 31 -1.72 -60.43 -14.07
CA ARG A 31 -1.76 -61.81 -13.51
C ARG A 31 -0.38 -62.43 -13.23
N VAL A 32 0.70 -61.65 -13.35
CA VAL A 32 2.08 -62.15 -13.26
C VAL A 32 2.57 -62.02 -11.82
N ARG A 33 3.17 -63.07 -11.25
CA ARG A 33 3.71 -63.10 -9.87
C ARG A 33 4.64 -61.92 -9.56
N ASP A 34 5.43 -61.51 -10.55
CA ASP A 34 6.34 -60.36 -10.48
C ASP A 34 5.56 -59.05 -10.25
N PHE A 35 4.34 -58.94 -10.80
CA PHE A 35 3.50 -57.76 -10.62
C PHE A 35 3.12 -57.54 -9.15
N ILE A 36 2.90 -58.62 -8.39
CA ILE A 36 2.58 -58.54 -6.95
C ILE A 36 3.84 -58.15 -6.15
N HIS A 37 5.01 -58.70 -6.51
CA HIS A 37 6.29 -58.40 -5.84
C HIS A 37 6.67 -56.92 -5.98
N TYR A 38 6.64 -56.37 -7.19
CA TYR A 38 7.02 -54.96 -7.44
C TYR A 38 5.94 -53.95 -7.04
N ARG A 39 4.68 -54.38 -6.85
CA ARG A 39 3.59 -53.50 -6.37
C ARG A 39 3.90 -52.89 -5.00
N HIS A 40 4.52 -53.64 -4.09
CA HIS A 40 4.91 -53.11 -2.78
C HIS A 40 6.04 -52.07 -2.90
N LEU A 41 7.02 -52.34 -3.77
CA LEU A 41 8.13 -51.42 -4.03
C LEU A 41 7.65 -50.10 -4.65
N LEU A 42 6.77 -50.16 -5.66
CA LEU A 42 6.18 -48.98 -6.29
C LEU A 42 5.37 -48.15 -5.29
N LYS A 43 4.58 -48.80 -4.43
CA LYS A 43 3.86 -48.12 -3.35
C LYS A 43 4.81 -47.41 -2.37
N ARG A 44 5.95 -48.02 -2.03
CA ARG A 44 6.99 -47.39 -1.19
C ARG A 44 7.54 -46.15 -1.87
N ILE A 45 7.95 -46.26 -3.14
CA ILE A 45 8.48 -45.14 -3.94
C ILE A 45 7.46 -44.01 -4.06
N ILE A 46 6.20 -44.30 -4.36
CA ILE A 46 5.12 -43.29 -4.44
C ILE A 46 4.99 -42.54 -3.12
N ARG A 47 4.98 -43.27 -1.99
CA ARG A 47 4.86 -42.65 -0.67
C ARG A 47 6.04 -41.75 -0.35
N ASP A 48 7.25 -42.20 -0.68
CA ASP A 48 8.47 -41.46 -0.38
C ASP A 48 8.56 -40.21 -1.29
N LEU A 49 8.28 -40.33 -2.60
CA LEU A 49 8.15 -39.18 -3.51
C LEU A 49 7.07 -38.18 -3.07
N SER A 50 5.91 -38.66 -2.62
CA SER A 50 4.83 -37.79 -2.13
C SER A 50 5.25 -37.00 -0.88
N ARG A 51 6.02 -37.64 0.01
CA ARG A 51 6.59 -36.98 1.18
C ARG A 51 7.58 -35.89 0.75
N GLU A 52 8.50 -36.22 -0.15
CA GLU A 52 9.50 -35.27 -0.64
C GLU A 52 8.85 -34.10 -1.40
N GLN A 53 7.78 -34.36 -2.15
CA GLN A 53 6.99 -33.31 -2.80
C GLN A 53 6.43 -32.30 -1.79
N ILE A 54 5.80 -32.78 -0.72
CA ILE A 54 5.23 -31.91 0.32
C ILE A 54 6.34 -31.11 1.02
N SER A 55 7.47 -31.77 1.32
CA SER A 55 8.63 -31.11 1.94
C SER A 55 9.16 -29.98 1.05
N PHE A 56 9.34 -30.25 -0.24
CA PHE A 56 9.83 -29.27 -1.22
C PHE A 56 8.85 -28.11 -1.44
N GLN A 57 7.54 -28.40 -1.45
CA GLN A 57 6.51 -27.36 -1.53
C GLN A 57 6.56 -26.44 -0.31
N ASN A 58 6.68 -26.99 0.89
CA ASN A 58 6.73 -26.21 2.11
C ASN A 58 7.98 -25.32 2.17
N SER A 59 9.16 -25.86 1.83
CA SER A 59 10.40 -25.09 1.81
C SER A 59 10.36 -23.99 0.74
N SER A 60 9.83 -24.30 -0.45
CA SER A 60 9.73 -23.33 -1.55
C SER A 60 8.72 -22.22 -1.26
N GLN A 61 7.58 -22.53 -0.66
CA GLN A 61 6.61 -21.53 -0.24
C GLN A 61 7.21 -20.59 0.81
N LEU A 62 7.95 -21.15 1.78
CA LEU A 62 8.61 -20.36 2.81
C LEU A 62 9.73 -19.49 2.23
N PHE A 63 10.55 -20.04 1.34
CA PHE A 63 11.59 -19.30 0.62
C PHE A 63 11.00 -18.09 -0.11
N LEU A 64 9.94 -18.30 -0.91
CA LEU A 64 9.26 -17.24 -1.64
C LEU A 64 8.67 -16.17 -0.73
N LYS A 65 8.12 -16.56 0.42
CA LYS A 65 7.64 -15.61 1.44
C LYS A 65 8.78 -14.75 2.00
N ASN A 66 9.94 -15.35 2.25
CA ASN A 66 11.09 -14.62 2.78
C ASN A 66 11.62 -13.58 1.80
N VAL A 67 11.53 -13.85 0.50
CA VAL A 67 12.06 -12.95 -0.54
C VAL A 67 10.99 -12.06 -1.18
N SER A 68 9.73 -12.19 -0.76
CA SER A 68 8.59 -11.57 -1.47
C SER A 68 8.66 -10.04 -1.52
N MET A 69 9.24 -9.41 -0.49
CA MET A 69 9.44 -7.96 -0.41
C MET A 69 10.40 -7.43 -1.47
N HIS A 70 11.51 -8.13 -1.70
CA HIS A 70 12.51 -7.73 -2.67
C HIS A 70 12.02 -7.89 -4.11
N TYR A 71 11.07 -8.82 -4.33
CA TYR A 71 10.56 -9.16 -5.66
C TYR A 71 9.14 -8.66 -5.93
N GLY A 72 8.55 -7.87 -5.02
CA GLY A 72 7.21 -7.28 -5.18
C GLY A 72 6.09 -8.32 -5.28
N LEU A 73 6.23 -9.47 -4.62
CA LEU A 73 5.24 -10.55 -4.61
C LEU A 73 4.35 -10.44 -3.38
N SER A 74 3.03 -10.44 -3.57
CA SER A 74 2.06 -10.56 -2.48
C SER A 74 1.92 -12.01 -2.01
N SER A 75 1.31 -12.21 -0.83
CA SER A 75 1.03 -13.57 -0.33
C SER A 75 0.08 -14.35 -1.25
N ASN A 76 -0.85 -13.65 -1.93
CA ASN A 76 -1.75 -14.24 -2.90
C ASN A 76 -1.00 -14.67 -4.17
N ASP A 77 -0.07 -13.83 -4.65
CA ASP A 77 0.77 -14.16 -5.80
C ASP A 77 1.56 -15.45 -5.57
N ILE A 78 2.17 -15.60 -4.38
CA ILE A 78 2.93 -16.79 -4.02
C ILE A 78 2.02 -18.03 -4.01
N GLN A 79 0.80 -17.92 -3.46
CA GLN A 79 -0.12 -19.04 -3.41
C GLN A 79 -0.54 -19.49 -4.82
N GLU A 80 -0.84 -18.54 -5.72
CA GLU A 80 -1.16 -18.84 -7.12
C GLU A 80 0.03 -19.47 -7.85
N MET A 81 1.24 -18.96 -7.65
CA MET A 81 2.46 -19.53 -8.22
C MET A 81 2.71 -20.97 -7.73
N MET A 82 2.49 -21.24 -6.45
CA MET A 82 2.64 -22.59 -5.87
C MET A 82 1.59 -23.58 -6.42
N GLN A 83 0.41 -23.09 -6.81
CA GLN A 83 -0.64 -23.90 -7.43
C GLN A 83 -0.40 -24.12 -8.93
N ASN A 84 0.22 -23.15 -9.61
CA ASN A 84 0.53 -23.21 -11.03
C ASN A 84 2.04 -23.12 -11.28
N PRO A 85 2.73 -24.27 -11.42
CA PRO A 85 4.17 -24.30 -11.72
C PRO A 85 4.57 -23.72 -13.08
N GLN A 86 3.61 -23.44 -13.97
CA GLN A 86 3.81 -22.83 -15.29
C GLN A 86 3.45 -21.33 -15.33
N ASP A 87 3.21 -20.72 -14.17
CA ASP A 87 2.91 -19.29 -14.06
C ASP A 87 4.04 -18.43 -14.68
N THR A 88 3.67 -17.37 -15.39
CA THR A 88 4.62 -16.47 -16.05
C THR A 88 5.50 -15.73 -15.03
N ARG A 89 5.04 -15.57 -13.78
CA ARG A 89 5.81 -14.97 -12.68
C ARG A 89 7.07 -15.76 -12.32
N TRP A 90 7.12 -17.06 -12.59
CA TRP A 90 8.34 -17.86 -12.43
C TRP A 90 9.46 -17.46 -13.41
N ARG A 91 9.12 -16.81 -14.52
CA ARG A 91 10.05 -16.42 -15.60
C ARG A 91 10.52 -14.97 -15.54
N LYS A 92 10.07 -14.18 -14.56
CA LYS A 92 10.52 -12.79 -14.42
C LYS A 92 12.01 -12.76 -14.08
N ALA A 93 12.80 -12.12 -14.93
CA ALA A 93 14.25 -12.02 -14.77
C ALA A 93 14.63 -11.07 -13.62
N PHE A 94 15.75 -11.37 -12.96
CA PHE A 94 16.32 -10.55 -11.91
C PHE A 94 16.92 -9.25 -12.49
N PRO A 95 16.70 -8.10 -11.84
CA PRO A 95 17.61 -6.97 -11.99
C PRO A 95 18.95 -7.38 -11.35
N SER A 96 19.94 -7.69 -12.17
CA SER A 96 21.29 -8.03 -11.75
C SER A 96 22.01 -6.77 -11.24
N GLN A 97 21.72 -6.33 -10.01
CA GLN A 97 22.56 -5.38 -9.27
C GLN A 97 22.07 -5.22 -7.82
N SER A 98 22.65 -5.98 -6.89
CA SER A 98 22.70 -5.64 -5.45
C SER A 98 23.67 -6.58 -4.72
N ASP A 99 24.87 -6.12 -4.36
CA ASP A 99 25.80 -6.88 -3.52
C ASP A 99 25.26 -7.01 -2.08
N CYS A 100 24.35 -7.97 -1.84
CA CYS A 100 23.77 -8.21 -0.53
C CYS A 100 23.88 -9.68 -0.09
N ILE A 101 23.84 -9.91 1.23
CA ILE A 101 23.89 -11.24 1.85
C ILE A 101 22.68 -12.11 1.41
N ILE A 102 21.55 -11.46 1.10
CA ILE A 102 20.32 -12.10 0.62
C ILE A 102 20.56 -12.78 -0.73
N ASP A 103 21.26 -12.13 -1.66
CA ASP A 103 21.56 -12.68 -2.99
C ASP A 103 22.42 -13.94 -2.94
N LYS A 104 23.36 -14.03 -1.98
CA LYS A 104 24.15 -15.26 -1.76
C LYS A 104 23.30 -16.42 -1.27
N SER A 105 22.36 -16.16 -0.34
CA SER A 105 21.46 -17.19 0.18
C SER A 105 20.45 -17.67 -0.88
N VAL A 106 19.98 -16.76 -1.73
CA VAL A 106 19.09 -17.04 -2.87
C VAL A 106 19.83 -17.87 -3.91
N ALA A 107 21.08 -17.53 -4.23
CA ALA A 107 21.90 -18.29 -5.18
C ALA A 107 22.08 -19.75 -4.71
N ILE A 108 22.51 -19.97 -3.46
CA ILE A 108 22.70 -21.32 -2.89
C ILE A 108 21.38 -22.11 -2.89
N TYR A 109 20.26 -21.45 -2.59
CA TYR A 109 18.95 -22.10 -2.63
C TYR A 109 18.61 -22.56 -4.05
N LEU A 110 18.78 -21.69 -5.05
CA LEU A 110 18.46 -22.00 -6.45
C LEU A 110 19.39 -23.08 -7.04
N GLU A 111 20.68 -23.06 -6.72
CA GLU A 111 21.63 -24.13 -7.09
C GLU A 111 21.19 -25.48 -6.53
N THR A 112 20.76 -25.51 -5.26
CA THR A 112 20.25 -26.74 -4.62
C THR A 112 18.95 -27.23 -5.27
N VAL A 113 18.09 -26.31 -5.71
CA VAL A 113 16.86 -26.65 -6.43
C VAL A 113 17.17 -27.18 -7.84
N GLU A 114 18.22 -26.69 -8.49
CA GLU A 114 18.71 -27.23 -9.75
C GLU A 114 19.19 -28.68 -9.60
N ASP A 115 20.00 -28.94 -8.57
CA ASP A 115 20.39 -30.29 -8.15
C ASP A 115 19.17 -31.21 -7.94
N MET A 116 18.13 -30.71 -7.27
CA MET A 116 16.88 -31.45 -7.05
C MET A 116 16.18 -31.77 -8.38
N ASN A 117 16.05 -30.77 -9.25
CA ASN A 117 15.42 -30.94 -10.57
C ASN A 117 16.16 -31.98 -11.41
N GLU A 118 17.50 -32.00 -11.37
CA GLU A 118 18.30 -33.01 -12.06
C GLU A 118 18.03 -34.41 -11.50
N VAL A 119 18.00 -34.58 -10.18
CA VAL A 119 17.69 -35.86 -9.53
C VAL A 119 16.29 -36.35 -9.92
N LEU A 120 15.29 -35.47 -9.92
CA LEU A 120 13.93 -35.82 -10.31
C LEU A 120 13.83 -36.23 -11.79
N LYS A 121 14.55 -35.53 -12.68
CA LYS A 121 14.63 -35.91 -14.10
C LYS A 121 15.31 -37.26 -14.29
N ARG A 122 16.37 -37.56 -13.54
CA ARG A 122 17.01 -38.91 -13.58
C ARG A 122 16.03 -39.99 -13.14
N ILE A 123 15.22 -39.75 -12.11
CA ILE A 123 14.13 -40.67 -11.72
C ILE A 123 13.12 -40.81 -12.86
N GLN A 124 12.72 -39.71 -13.49
CA GLN A 124 11.77 -39.69 -14.60
C GLN A 124 12.25 -40.51 -15.81
N ASP A 125 13.51 -40.33 -16.21
CA ASP A 125 14.15 -41.08 -17.30
C ASP A 125 14.25 -42.58 -16.98
N THR A 126 14.56 -42.91 -15.71
CA THR A 126 14.67 -44.29 -15.23
C THR A 126 13.33 -45.01 -15.27
N VAL A 127 12.24 -44.33 -14.87
CA VAL A 127 10.89 -44.91 -14.88
C VAL A 127 10.24 -44.84 -16.27
N GLY A 128 10.73 -43.96 -17.16
CA GLY A 128 10.22 -43.80 -18.52
C GLY A 128 8.87 -43.07 -18.60
N ILE A 129 8.54 -42.26 -17.59
CA ILE A 129 7.32 -41.44 -17.55
C ILE A 129 7.58 -40.14 -18.31
N ARG A 130 7.15 -40.06 -19.58
CA ARG A 130 7.25 -38.81 -20.35
C ARG A 130 6.05 -37.90 -20.09
N GLU A 131 6.35 -36.61 -20.01
CA GLU A 131 5.37 -35.53 -19.98
C GLU A 131 4.50 -35.60 -21.26
N GLY A 132 3.18 -35.70 -21.11
CA GLY A 132 2.21 -35.79 -22.22
C GLY A 132 1.91 -37.19 -22.76
N ALA A 133 2.55 -38.26 -22.26
CA ALA A 133 2.13 -39.61 -22.60
C ALA A 133 0.90 -39.99 -21.77
N GLN A 134 -0.32 -39.79 -22.29
CA GLN A 134 -1.51 -40.33 -21.66
C GLN A 134 -1.34 -41.86 -21.49
N PRO A 135 -1.28 -42.36 -20.26
CA PRO A 135 -1.00 -43.79 -20.04
C PRO A 135 -2.13 -44.70 -20.56
N ALA A 136 -3.31 -44.12 -20.79
CA ALA A 136 -4.50 -44.76 -21.35
C ALA A 136 -4.35 -45.19 -22.82
N LEU A 137 -3.44 -44.58 -23.60
CA LEU A 137 -3.25 -44.85 -25.04
C LEU A 137 -2.12 -45.82 -25.37
N LEU A 138 -1.42 -46.36 -24.37
CA LEU A 138 -0.29 -47.26 -24.61
C LEU A 138 -0.78 -48.69 -24.94
N ASP A 139 -0.36 -49.20 -26.10
CA ASP A 139 -0.57 -50.60 -26.50
C ASP A 139 0.00 -51.59 -25.46
N LYS A 140 -0.61 -52.77 -25.33
CA LYS A 140 -0.22 -53.82 -24.38
C LYS A 140 1.25 -54.23 -24.54
N SER A 141 1.78 -54.23 -25.77
CA SER A 141 3.18 -54.56 -26.04
C SER A 141 4.15 -53.47 -25.53
N THR A 142 3.80 -52.21 -25.70
CA THR A 142 4.56 -51.03 -25.26
C THR A 142 4.57 -50.93 -23.73
N LEU A 143 3.43 -51.20 -23.09
CA LEU A 143 3.33 -51.29 -21.64
C LEU A 143 4.17 -52.43 -21.07
N ARG A 144 4.18 -53.60 -21.72
CA ARG A 144 5.03 -54.72 -21.30
C ARG A 144 6.51 -54.36 -21.42
N ARG A 145 6.90 -53.66 -22.50
CA ARG A 145 8.28 -53.17 -22.70
C ARG A 145 8.69 -52.12 -21.66
N GLN A 146 7.81 -51.17 -21.34
CA GLN A 146 8.04 -50.18 -20.28
C GLN A 146 8.07 -50.84 -18.90
N TRP A 147 7.20 -51.82 -18.64
CA TRP A 147 7.21 -52.60 -17.42
C TRP A 147 8.48 -53.42 -17.26
N SER A 148 8.98 -54.05 -18.34
CA SER A 148 10.27 -54.75 -18.31
C SER A 148 11.43 -53.79 -18.04
N LYS A 149 11.39 -52.55 -18.54
CA LYS A 149 12.36 -51.51 -18.16
C LYS A 149 12.24 -51.14 -16.69
N ILE A 150 11.05 -50.80 -16.23
CA ILE A 150 10.79 -50.48 -14.82
C ILE A 150 11.26 -51.62 -13.92
N THR A 151 11.02 -52.89 -14.28
CA THR A 151 11.45 -54.07 -13.52
C THR A 151 12.98 -54.26 -13.55
N LEU A 152 13.63 -54.03 -14.70
CA LEU A 152 15.09 -54.12 -14.88
C LEU A 152 15.84 -53.01 -14.11
N PHE A 153 15.28 -51.80 -14.09
CA PHE A 153 15.86 -50.61 -13.48
C PHE A 153 15.39 -50.36 -12.03
N LEU A 154 14.31 -51.00 -11.58
CA LEU A 154 13.93 -51.12 -10.15
C LEU A 154 14.85 -52.08 -9.38
N GLY A 155 16.00 -52.47 -9.95
CA GLY A 155 17.12 -52.92 -9.14
C GLY A 155 17.25 -51.95 -7.97
N GLU A 156 17.08 -52.46 -6.75
CA GLU A 156 16.72 -51.66 -5.58
C GLU A 156 17.67 -50.49 -5.30
N GLU A 157 18.91 -50.54 -5.80
CA GLU A 157 19.99 -49.61 -5.48
C GLU A 157 19.87 -48.24 -6.16
N ASP A 158 19.53 -48.16 -7.45
CA ASP A 158 19.62 -46.90 -8.21
C ASP A 158 18.50 -45.92 -7.84
N ILE A 159 17.23 -46.36 -7.87
CA ILE A 159 16.10 -45.51 -7.50
C ILE A 159 16.17 -45.11 -6.02
N LYS A 160 16.59 -46.03 -5.15
CA LYS A 160 16.80 -45.73 -3.73
C LYS A 160 17.88 -44.67 -3.54
N LYS A 161 18.99 -44.76 -4.27
CA LYS A 161 20.07 -43.75 -4.25
C LYS A 161 19.57 -42.37 -4.67
N TYR A 162 18.77 -42.28 -5.73
CA TYR A 162 18.19 -41.00 -6.16
C TYR A 162 17.19 -40.43 -5.15
N LEU A 163 16.35 -41.29 -4.55
CA LEU A 163 15.42 -40.85 -3.50
C LEU A 163 16.13 -40.36 -2.24
N GLU A 164 17.18 -41.05 -1.79
CA GLU A 164 17.99 -40.59 -0.65
C GLU A 164 18.71 -39.26 -0.96
N ARG A 165 19.18 -39.07 -2.20
CA ARG A 165 19.74 -37.77 -2.62
C ARG A 165 18.68 -36.66 -2.60
N ALA A 166 17.49 -36.91 -3.15
CA ALA A 166 16.38 -35.94 -3.12
C ALA A 166 16.00 -35.59 -1.68
N ARG A 167 15.92 -36.59 -0.80
CA ARG A 167 15.67 -36.38 0.63
C ARG A 167 16.74 -35.52 1.30
N GLY A 168 18.02 -35.79 1.02
CA GLY A 168 19.13 -34.98 1.54
C GLY A 168 19.06 -33.52 1.09
N LEU A 169 18.73 -33.28 -0.18
CA LEU A 169 18.53 -31.94 -0.72
C LEU A 169 17.33 -31.23 -0.05
N ASN A 170 16.21 -31.91 0.14
CA ASN A 170 15.05 -31.35 0.84
C ASN A 170 15.33 -31.00 2.30
N ILE A 171 16.09 -31.83 3.03
CA ILE A 171 16.53 -31.52 4.38
C ILE A 171 17.36 -30.24 4.36
N PHE A 172 18.32 -30.12 3.45
CA PHE A 172 19.15 -28.92 3.34
C PHE A 172 18.33 -27.67 2.98
N LEU A 173 17.42 -27.75 2.00
CA LEU A 173 16.50 -26.65 1.64
C LEU A 173 15.63 -26.22 2.82
N SER A 174 15.11 -27.18 3.60
CA SER A 174 14.29 -26.89 4.79
C SER A 174 15.10 -26.20 5.88
N GLN A 175 16.36 -26.62 6.11
CA GLN A 175 17.25 -26.00 7.10
C GLN A 175 17.64 -24.58 6.69
N LEU A 176 18.01 -24.37 5.42
CA LEU A 176 18.33 -23.04 4.89
C LEU A 176 17.14 -22.08 5.04
N THR A 177 15.94 -22.53 4.69
CA THR A 177 14.74 -21.70 4.77
C THR A 177 14.30 -21.44 6.21
N GLU A 178 14.53 -22.39 7.11
CA GLU A 178 14.24 -22.26 8.53
C GLU A 178 15.21 -21.31 9.26
N GLN A 179 16.50 -21.38 8.95
CA GLN A 179 17.50 -20.45 9.50
C GLN A 179 17.19 -18.99 9.10
N ASN A 180 16.67 -18.79 7.89
CA ASN A 180 16.24 -17.48 7.40
C ASN A 180 14.91 -16.98 8.01
N LYS A 181 14.13 -17.80 8.74
CA LYS A 181 12.89 -17.35 9.42
C LYS A 181 13.15 -16.27 10.48
N SER A 182 14.30 -16.33 11.15
CA SER A 182 14.66 -15.39 12.22
C SER A 182 14.85 -13.97 11.71
N LEU A 183 15.40 -13.81 10.50
CA LEU A 183 15.53 -12.54 9.78
C LEU A 183 14.15 -12.07 9.26
N SER A 184 13.35 -13.00 8.75
CA SER A 184 12.00 -12.71 8.23
C SER A 184 10.98 -12.31 9.31
N ALA A 185 11.18 -12.64 10.59
CA ALA A 185 10.27 -12.19 11.66
C ALA A 185 10.28 -10.66 11.79
N ALA A 186 11.45 -10.03 11.67
CA ALA A 186 11.57 -8.57 11.60
C ALA A 186 10.91 -8.02 10.32
N ASP A 187 11.14 -8.68 9.17
CA ASP A 187 10.50 -8.31 7.90
C ASP A 187 8.98 -8.48 7.94
N SER A 188 8.45 -9.44 8.71
CA SER A 188 7.01 -9.65 8.87
C SER A 188 6.35 -8.51 9.67
N VAL A 189 7.09 -7.93 10.62
CA VAL A 189 6.62 -6.76 11.39
C VAL A 189 6.68 -5.51 10.52
N LEU A 190 7.77 -5.32 9.76
CA LEU A 190 7.89 -4.28 8.74
C LEU A 190 6.77 -4.41 7.70
N GLN A 191 6.55 -5.60 7.15
CA GLN A 191 5.47 -5.92 6.20
C GLN A 191 4.09 -5.60 6.76
N ARG A 192 3.78 -6.01 7.99
CA ARG A 192 2.50 -5.66 8.63
C ARG A 192 2.32 -4.16 8.78
N SER A 193 3.39 -3.43 9.11
CA SER A 193 3.35 -1.98 9.22
C SER A 193 3.16 -1.30 7.86
N THR A 194 3.83 -1.77 6.81
CA THR A 194 3.69 -1.24 5.45
C THR A 194 2.30 -1.50 4.88
N LEU A 195 1.81 -2.75 4.99
CA LEU A 195 0.46 -3.14 4.57
C LEU A 195 -0.62 -2.34 5.28
N HIS A 196 -0.41 -2.01 6.56
CA HIS A 196 -1.32 -1.15 7.33
C HIS A 196 -1.43 0.25 6.70
N TYR A 197 -0.29 0.90 6.42
CA TYR A 197 -0.31 2.23 5.79
C TYR A 197 -0.82 2.20 4.35
N GLU A 198 -0.53 1.14 3.58
CA GLU A 198 -1.08 0.94 2.23
C GLU A 198 -2.61 0.83 2.24
N ARG A 199 -3.18 0.10 3.20
CA ARG A 199 -4.64 0.00 3.37
C ARG A 199 -5.27 1.35 3.66
N ILE A 200 -4.67 2.15 4.55
CA ILE A 200 -5.13 3.51 4.86
C ILE A 200 -5.03 4.40 3.62
N ARG A 201 -3.89 4.37 2.92
CA ARG A 201 -3.64 5.19 1.74
C ARG A 201 -4.65 4.91 0.63
N ARG A 202 -4.87 3.63 0.33
CA ARG A 202 -5.87 3.21 -0.65
C ARG A 202 -7.27 3.73 -0.29
N HIS A 203 -7.66 3.60 0.98
CA HIS A 203 -8.95 4.11 1.43
C HIS A 203 -9.06 5.64 1.31
N ALA A 204 -7.98 6.37 1.57
CA ALA A 204 -7.93 7.82 1.39
C ALA A 204 -8.07 8.24 -0.09
N ILE A 205 -7.44 7.51 -1.01
CA ILE A 205 -7.56 7.73 -2.46
C ILE A 205 -9.01 7.48 -2.90
N GLU A 206 -9.58 6.33 -2.55
CA GLU A 206 -10.98 6.00 -2.86
C GLU A 206 -11.94 7.09 -2.33
N LEU A 207 -11.71 7.58 -1.11
CA LEU A 207 -12.51 8.65 -0.51
C LEU A 207 -12.39 9.96 -1.30
N PHE A 208 -11.19 10.32 -1.76
CA PHE A 208 -10.99 11.52 -2.57
C PHE A 208 -11.77 11.43 -3.88
N GLU A 209 -11.67 10.30 -4.59
CA GLU A 209 -12.38 10.06 -5.85
C GLU A 209 -13.90 10.12 -5.67
N ILE A 210 -14.43 9.55 -4.57
CA ILE A 210 -15.85 9.63 -4.24
C ILE A 210 -16.30 11.08 -4.03
N PHE A 211 -15.52 11.89 -3.31
CA PHE A 211 -15.83 13.32 -3.16
C PHE A 211 -15.70 14.07 -4.47
N GLN A 212 -14.70 13.75 -5.29
CA GLN A 212 -14.54 14.36 -6.59
C GLN A 212 -15.77 14.09 -7.48
N ALA A 213 -16.23 12.84 -7.57
CA ALA A 213 -17.40 12.47 -8.34
C ALA A 213 -18.70 13.12 -7.80
N SER A 214 -18.91 13.08 -6.48
CA SER A 214 -20.15 13.55 -5.85
C SER A 214 -20.26 15.08 -5.70
N LEU A 215 -19.13 15.78 -5.54
CA LEU A 215 -19.10 17.22 -5.26
C LEU A 215 -18.68 18.09 -6.44
N SER A 216 -17.99 17.53 -7.45
CA SER A 216 -17.57 18.29 -8.64
C SER A 216 -18.57 18.20 -9.79
N THR A 217 -19.48 17.21 -9.76
CA THR A 217 -20.47 17.02 -10.82
C THR A 217 -21.70 17.89 -10.55
N SER A 218 -21.87 18.94 -11.36
CA SER A 218 -23.02 19.88 -11.29
C SER A 218 -24.40 19.20 -11.40
N MET A 219 -24.47 18.01 -12.03
CA MET A 219 -25.70 17.21 -12.08
C MET A 219 -26.09 16.59 -10.74
N VAL A 220 -25.11 16.33 -9.87
CA VAL A 220 -25.33 15.69 -8.57
C VAL A 220 -25.53 16.73 -7.48
N CYS A 221 -24.71 17.79 -7.47
CA CYS A 221 -24.79 18.87 -6.49
C CYS A 221 -25.14 20.23 -7.11
N LYS A 222 -26.20 20.89 -6.59
CA LYS A 222 -26.68 22.21 -7.04
C LYS A 222 -26.03 23.40 -6.32
N CYS A 223 -24.91 23.19 -5.62
CA CYS A 223 -24.25 24.30 -4.92
C CYS A 223 -23.55 25.21 -5.93
N VAL A 224 -23.74 26.52 -5.76
CA VAL A 224 -23.15 27.55 -6.65
C VAL A 224 -21.67 27.78 -6.33
N LEU A 225 -21.27 27.52 -5.09
CA LEU A 225 -19.89 27.65 -4.62
C LEU A 225 -19.26 26.26 -4.48
N GLY A 226 -17.95 26.19 -4.70
CA GLY A 226 -17.17 24.98 -4.48
C GLY A 226 -17.25 24.50 -3.02
N HIS A 227 -17.09 23.20 -2.82
CA HIS A 227 -17.14 22.56 -1.51
C HIS A 227 -15.74 22.48 -0.91
N THR A 228 -15.60 22.83 0.36
CA THR A 228 -14.37 22.57 1.12
C THR A 228 -14.59 21.41 2.06
N VAL A 229 -13.80 20.35 1.90
CA VAL A 229 -13.78 19.21 2.82
C VAL A 229 -12.52 19.29 3.67
N ASN A 230 -12.69 19.25 4.98
CA ASN A 230 -11.59 19.30 5.94
C ASN A 230 -11.41 17.91 6.56
N MET A 231 -10.38 17.17 6.19
CA MET A 231 -10.11 15.86 6.79
C MET A 231 -9.32 15.99 8.09
N LYS A 232 -9.74 15.30 9.16
CA LYS A 232 -9.03 15.30 10.44
C LYS A 232 -7.73 14.48 10.38
N LEU A 233 -6.66 15.08 10.88
CA LEU A 233 -5.36 14.44 11.07
C LEU A 233 -5.38 13.65 12.39
N GLU A 234 -5.42 12.33 12.25
CA GLU A 234 -5.59 11.39 13.37
C GLU A 234 -4.53 10.28 13.33
N PHE A 235 -4.24 9.74 14.50
CA PHE A 235 -3.41 8.55 14.63
C PHE A 235 -4.27 7.31 14.39
N ARG A 236 -3.96 6.58 13.30
CA ARG A 236 -4.65 5.35 12.94
C ARG A 236 -3.70 4.18 13.17
N SER A 237 -3.70 3.65 14.39
CA SER A 237 -2.86 2.50 14.75
C SER A 237 -3.37 1.21 14.12
N ALA A 238 -2.48 0.23 13.91
CA ALA A 238 -2.84 -1.08 13.37
C ALA A 238 -3.91 -1.81 14.22
N GLY A 239 -3.88 -1.63 15.54
CA GLY A 239 -4.88 -2.22 16.44
C GLY A 239 -6.28 -1.61 16.29
N ILE A 240 -6.37 -0.32 16.00
CA ILE A 240 -7.64 0.38 15.77
C ILE A 240 -8.18 0.02 14.39
N THR A 241 -7.35 0.10 13.35
CA THR A 241 -7.76 -0.18 11.97
C THR A 241 -8.12 -1.63 11.72
N ALA A 242 -7.56 -2.57 12.49
CA ALA A 242 -7.96 -3.97 12.45
C ALA A 242 -9.43 -4.19 12.87
N LYS A 243 -9.95 -3.34 13.76
CA LYS A 243 -11.36 -3.39 14.18
C LYS A 243 -12.24 -2.55 13.26
N ARG A 244 -11.80 -1.33 12.95
CA ARG A 244 -12.58 -0.36 12.17
C ARG A 244 -11.66 0.71 11.56
N LEU A 245 -11.71 0.86 10.24
CA LEU A 245 -10.99 1.92 9.51
C LEU A 245 -11.99 2.97 9.04
N PHE A 246 -11.87 4.20 9.53
CA PHE A 246 -12.71 5.31 9.11
C PHE A 246 -11.90 6.60 9.01
N PHE A 247 -12.43 7.55 8.23
CA PHE A 247 -11.99 8.93 8.18
C PHE A 247 -13.06 9.84 8.75
N ARG A 248 -12.62 10.84 9.51
CA ARG A 248 -13.48 11.93 9.96
C ARG A 248 -13.23 13.17 9.14
N THR A 249 -14.31 13.74 8.62
CA THR A 249 -14.27 14.94 7.80
C THR A 249 -15.23 15.98 8.36
N ILE A 250 -14.80 17.24 8.35
CA ILE A 250 -15.60 18.39 8.70
C ILE A 250 -15.96 19.13 7.42
N PHE A 251 -17.26 19.27 7.19
CA PHE A 251 -17.81 20.13 6.16
C PHE A 251 -18.16 21.47 6.80
N THR A 252 -17.74 22.55 6.15
CA THR A 252 -18.05 23.93 6.56
C THR A 252 -18.92 24.58 5.50
N PHE A 253 -19.84 25.42 5.96
CA PHE A 253 -20.78 26.19 5.15
C PHE A 253 -20.52 27.68 5.34
N ASP A 254 -20.78 28.48 4.30
CA ASP A 254 -20.59 29.94 4.37
C ASP A 254 -21.54 30.61 5.37
N ARG A 255 -22.71 30.00 5.58
CA ARG A 255 -23.74 30.48 6.50
C ARG A 255 -24.25 29.34 7.37
N ALA A 256 -24.71 29.68 8.56
CA ALA A 256 -25.38 28.70 9.41
C ALA A 256 -26.65 28.18 8.71
N GLU A 257 -26.78 26.85 8.63
CA GLU A 257 -27.85 26.21 7.88
C GLU A 257 -29.13 26.22 8.74
N PRO A 258 -30.23 26.84 8.26
CA PRO A 258 -31.44 27.05 9.06
C PRO A 258 -32.21 25.75 9.33
N ASN A 259 -32.02 24.73 8.50
CA ASN A 259 -32.65 23.41 8.64
C ASN A 259 -32.06 22.58 9.79
N LEU A 260 -30.94 23.03 10.34
CA LEU A 260 -30.26 22.39 11.45
C LEU A 260 -30.73 23.03 12.76
N THR A 261 -31.01 22.22 13.77
CA THR A 261 -31.44 22.69 15.09
C THR A 261 -30.44 22.24 16.17
N PRO A 262 -29.72 23.17 16.83
CA PRO A 262 -29.57 24.60 16.49
C PRO A 262 -28.89 24.81 15.11
N PRO A 263 -28.94 26.01 14.52
CA PRO A 263 -28.33 26.27 13.22
C PRO A 263 -26.80 26.24 13.32
N TYR A 264 -26.16 25.40 12.52
CA TYR A 264 -24.71 25.24 12.49
C TYR A 264 -24.16 25.62 11.12
N ASN A 265 -22.95 26.18 11.08
CA ASN A 265 -22.22 26.38 9.81
C ASN A 265 -21.25 25.22 9.51
N TRP A 266 -21.33 24.11 10.23
CA TRP A 266 -20.44 22.97 10.02
C TRP A 266 -21.09 21.64 10.44
N ARG A 267 -20.52 20.54 9.93
CA ARG A 267 -20.92 19.16 10.21
C ARG A 267 -19.72 18.23 10.20
N GLU A 268 -19.67 17.32 11.18
CA GLU A 268 -18.69 16.25 11.21
C GLU A 268 -19.27 14.92 10.74
N LEU A 269 -18.57 14.30 9.81
CA LEU A 269 -18.94 13.04 9.18
C LEU A 269 -17.89 11.99 9.53
N GLU A 270 -18.37 10.78 9.79
CA GLU A 270 -17.56 9.58 9.90
C GLU A 270 -17.84 8.70 8.67
N ILE A 271 -16.78 8.33 7.95
CA ILE A 271 -16.86 7.65 6.66
C ILE A 271 -16.03 6.38 6.71
N GLU A 272 -16.63 5.26 6.32
CA GLU A 272 -16.03 3.92 6.41
C GLU A 272 -16.25 3.15 5.11
N PRO A 273 -15.27 2.37 4.62
CA PRO A 273 -15.45 1.61 3.40
C PRO A 273 -16.42 0.44 3.67
N LEU A 274 -17.44 0.29 2.82
CA LEU A 274 -18.17 -0.96 2.70
C LEU A 274 -17.24 -1.94 1.99
N LEU A 275 -16.99 -3.10 2.60
CA LEU A 275 -16.27 -4.18 1.95
C LEU A 275 -17.04 -4.58 0.68
N SER A 276 -16.61 -4.05 -0.47
CA SER A 276 -17.01 -4.61 -1.76
C SER A 276 -16.56 -6.06 -1.76
N THR A 277 -17.43 -6.96 -2.22
CA THR A 277 -17.25 -8.42 -2.36
C THR A 277 -16.05 -8.85 -3.24
N ARG A 278 -15.12 -7.92 -3.53
CA ARG A 278 -13.87 -8.14 -4.24
C ARG A 278 -12.61 -7.86 -3.40
N LEU A 279 -12.74 -7.53 -2.11
CA LEU A 279 -11.59 -7.20 -1.27
C LEU A 279 -11.57 -8.07 -0.01
N CYS A 280 -10.45 -8.79 0.14
CA CYS A 280 -9.98 -9.48 1.36
C CYS A 280 -10.55 -10.89 1.63
N HIS A 281 -10.05 -11.89 0.89
CA HIS A 281 -9.81 -13.24 1.48
C HIS A 281 -8.49 -13.23 2.26
N ASP A 282 -8.42 -12.41 3.32
CA ASP A 282 -7.34 -12.44 4.31
C ASP A 282 -7.95 -12.76 5.69
N THR A 283 -8.70 -13.84 5.78
CA THR A 283 -8.92 -14.51 7.06
C THR A 283 -7.97 -15.70 7.13
N VAL A 284 -6.76 -15.44 7.62
CA VAL A 284 -5.94 -16.49 8.22
C VAL A 284 -6.73 -17.01 9.43
N SER A 285 -7.38 -18.15 9.23
CA SER A 285 -8.03 -18.93 10.28
C SER A 285 -6.95 -19.41 11.26
N HIS A 286 -6.74 -18.65 12.33
CA HIS A 286 -6.10 -19.18 13.51
C HIS A 286 -7.17 -19.88 14.35
N LYS A 287 -7.21 -21.22 14.28
CA LYS A 287 -7.79 -22.04 15.34
C LYS A 287 -6.99 -21.76 16.63
N ALA A 288 -7.59 -21.04 17.55
CA ALA A 288 -7.25 -21.13 18.98
C ALA A 288 -8.50 -21.69 19.68
N VAL A 289 -8.32 -22.85 20.29
CA VAL A 289 -9.32 -23.60 21.05
C VAL A 289 -9.35 -23.04 22.47
N ASP A 290 -10.56 -22.76 22.94
CA ASP A 290 -11.07 -22.61 24.31
C ASP A 290 -10.43 -21.56 25.24
N SER A 291 -11.15 -20.87 26.14
CA SER A 291 -12.57 -20.62 26.41
C SER A 291 -12.56 -19.84 27.73
N LEU A 292 -13.19 -18.66 27.81
CA LEU A 292 -14.03 -18.20 28.94
C LEU A 292 -14.54 -16.78 28.67
N ALA A 293 -15.83 -16.63 28.94
CA ALA A 293 -16.77 -15.61 28.52
C ALA A 293 -16.41 -14.15 28.83
N GLU A 294 -16.79 -13.25 27.90
CA GLU A 294 -17.35 -11.91 28.17
C GLU A 294 -18.21 -11.43 26.98
N PRO A 295 -19.14 -10.47 27.18
CA PRO A 295 -20.45 -10.48 26.53
C PRO A 295 -20.47 -9.92 25.10
N SER A 296 -21.43 -10.49 24.36
CA SER A 296 -21.85 -10.22 23.00
C SER A 296 -21.82 -8.74 22.58
N THR A 297 -20.95 -8.41 21.61
CA THR A 297 -21.18 -7.25 20.75
C THR A 297 -21.79 -7.74 19.44
N ILE A 298 -23.00 -7.23 19.22
CA ILE A 298 -23.97 -7.53 18.18
C ILE A 298 -23.33 -7.49 16.79
N GLN A 299 -23.37 -8.60 16.07
CA GLN A 299 -23.29 -8.62 14.61
C GLN A 299 -24.61 -8.07 14.07
N THR A 300 -24.65 -6.79 13.69
CA THR A 300 -25.74 -6.30 12.83
C THR A 300 -25.36 -6.56 11.37
N VAL A 301 -26.04 -7.58 10.83
CA VAL A 301 -26.26 -7.78 9.40
C VAL A 301 -27.04 -6.55 8.89
N ASP A 302 -26.37 -5.61 8.19
CA ASP A 302 -27.04 -4.47 7.56
C ASP A 302 -27.21 -4.73 6.05
N SER A 303 -28.31 -5.40 5.72
CA SER A 303 -28.76 -5.66 4.35
C SER A 303 -29.67 -4.55 3.79
N ALA A 304 -29.55 -3.29 4.25
CA ALA A 304 -30.47 -2.22 3.85
C ALA A 304 -29.86 -0.81 3.76
N SER A 305 -28.55 -0.66 3.49
CA SER A 305 -28.00 0.67 3.19
C SER A 305 -28.31 1.05 1.74
N SER A 306 -29.07 2.12 1.50
CA SER A 306 -29.31 2.67 0.16
C SER A 306 -28.16 3.57 -0.29
N GLU A 307 -27.97 3.68 -1.60
CA GLU A 307 -27.05 4.64 -2.20
C GLU A 307 -27.53 6.08 -1.96
N LEU A 308 -26.62 6.94 -1.51
CA LEU A 308 -26.90 8.35 -1.26
C LEU A 308 -26.70 9.13 -2.55
N PRO A 309 -27.76 9.72 -3.14
CA PRO A 309 -27.65 10.38 -4.43
C PRO A 309 -26.90 11.71 -4.33
N ASN A 310 -26.94 12.42 -3.21
CA ASN A 310 -26.26 13.71 -3.03
C ASN A 310 -25.81 13.85 -1.57
N ILE A 311 -24.51 14.04 -1.35
CA ILE A 311 -23.95 14.20 -0.01
C ILE A 311 -24.35 15.54 0.64
N CYS A 312 -24.46 16.63 -0.12
CA CYS A 312 -24.81 17.95 0.39
C CYS A 312 -26.23 18.01 0.97
N THR A 313 -27.20 17.27 0.40
CA THR A 313 -28.55 17.19 0.98
C THR A 313 -28.53 16.44 2.31
N VAL A 314 -27.72 15.39 2.41
CA VAL A 314 -27.55 14.60 3.63
C VAL A 314 -26.91 15.43 4.74
N ILE A 315 -25.85 16.18 4.43
CA ILE A 315 -25.13 17.00 5.43
C ILE A 315 -26.00 18.16 5.93
N LYS A 316 -26.84 18.75 5.06
CA LYS A 316 -27.77 19.83 5.43
C LYS A 316 -29.07 19.36 6.08
N GLY A 317 -29.32 18.05 6.12
CA GLY A 317 -30.50 17.45 6.71
C GLY A 317 -30.43 17.30 8.25
N PRO A 318 -31.56 16.98 8.90
CA PRO A 318 -31.60 16.72 10.34
C PRO A 318 -30.75 15.51 10.70
N VAL A 319 -30.18 15.51 11.92
CA VAL A 319 -29.36 14.41 12.41
C VAL A 319 -30.22 13.18 12.64
N GLN A 320 -29.87 12.08 11.98
CA GLN A 320 -30.47 10.77 12.24
C GLN A 320 -29.43 9.86 12.91
N SER A 321 -29.88 9.11 13.91
CA SER A 321 -29.03 8.14 14.60
C SER A 321 -28.71 6.97 13.69
N GLY A 322 -27.43 6.79 13.34
CA GLY A 322 -26.95 5.59 12.64
C GLY A 322 -26.26 5.90 11.31
N TRP A 323 -26.10 4.86 10.49
CA TRP A 323 -25.56 4.99 9.13
C TRP A 323 -26.65 5.47 8.18
N LEU A 324 -26.37 6.53 7.43
CA LEU A 324 -27.36 7.18 6.57
C LEU A 324 -27.48 6.48 5.20
N GLY A 325 -26.43 5.82 4.76
CA GLY A 325 -26.33 5.15 3.47
C GLY A 325 -24.88 5.08 3.01
N TYR A 326 -24.66 4.78 1.72
CA TYR A 326 -23.32 4.74 1.12
C TYR A 326 -23.18 5.65 -0.10
N LEU A 327 -21.99 6.19 -0.33
CA LEU A 327 -21.59 6.78 -1.61
C LEU A 327 -20.82 5.75 -2.42
N ALA A 328 -20.95 5.79 -3.74
CA ALA A 328 -20.16 4.98 -4.65
C ALA A 328 -19.38 5.86 -5.62
N ASN A 329 -18.20 5.39 -6.07
CA ASN A 329 -17.53 5.94 -7.25
C ASN A 329 -17.85 5.08 -8.49
N ASP A 330 -17.46 5.57 -9.66
CA ASP A 330 -17.62 4.87 -10.95
C ASP A 330 -16.89 3.52 -10.99
N GLN A 331 -15.90 3.32 -10.12
CA GLN A 331 -15.14 2.08 -9.98
C GLN A 331 -15.85 1.04 -9.08
N GLY A 332 -17.01 1.38 -8.50
CA GLY A 332 -17.80 0.49 -7.64
C GLY A 332 -17.28 0.36 -6.20
N CYS A 333 -16.33 1.21 -5.77
CA CYS A 333 -15.98 1.37 -4.37
C CYS A 333 -17.13 2.03 -3.63
N ARG A 334 -17.48 1.54 -2.44
CA ARG A 334 -18.62 2.01 -1.66
C ARG A 334 -18.17 2.43 -0.26
N HIS A 335 -18.60 3.61 0.19
CA HIS A 335 -18.28 4.12 1.52
C HIS A 335 -19.55 4.53 2.25
N ARG A 336 -19.80 3.94 3.41
CA ARG A 336 -20.94 4.36 4.26
C ARG A 336 -20.61 5.64 5.01
N ILE A 337 -21.65 6.43 5.23
CA ILE A 337 -21.55 7.74 5.88
C ILE A 337 -22.48 7.79 7.10
N ARG A 338 -21.94 8.31 8.19
CA ARG A 338 -22.68 8.67 9.39
C ARG A 338 -22.36 10.11 9.76
N VAL A 339 -23.40 10.91 10.02
CA VAL A 339 -23.23 12.23 10.65
C VAL A 339 -23.07 12.00 12.14
N LEU A 340 -22.01 12.56 12.73
CA LEU A 340 -21.80 12.48 14.17
C LEU A 340 -22.72 13.50 14.85
N ALA A 341 -23.58 13.02 15.75
CA ALA A 341 -24.50 13.85 16.50
C ALA A 341 -23.71 14.79 17.42
N LEU A 342 -24.04 16.08 17.34
CA LEU A 342 -23.47 17.17 18.15
C LEU A 342 -24.38 17.48 19.35
N ASP A 343 -24.97 16.44 19.94
CA ASP A 343 -25.96 16.61 20.99
C ASP A 343 -25.31 17.31 22.20
N GLN A 344 -25.93 18.41 22.66
CA GLN A 344 -25.51 19.23 23.81
C GLN A 344 -24.22 20.04 23.64
N ILE A 345 -23.92 20.49 22.43
CA ILE A 345 -22.83 21.44 22.22
C ILE A 345 -23.19 22.85 22.75
N PRO A 346 -22.31 23.48 23.57
CA PRO A 346 -22.50 24.87 24.00
C PRO A 346 -22.64 25.81 22.81
N ALA A 347 -23.39 26.90 22.97
CA ALA A 347 -23.64 27.88 21.89
C ALA A 347 -22.35 28.39 21.21
N ALA A 348 -21.24 28.44 21.96
CA ALA A 348 -19.92 28.80 21.45
C ALA A 348 -19.37 27.91 20.31
N LEU A 349 -19.81 26.65 20.19
CA LEU A 349 -19.35 25.75 19.11
C LEU A 349 -20.36 25.63 17.95
N GLN A 350 -21.41 26.47 17.92
CA GLN A 350 -22.42 26.47 16.84
C GLN A 350 -21.83 26.89 15.49
N THR A 351 -20.86 27.81 15.52
CA THR A 351 -20.17 28.26 14.31
C THR A 351 -18.67 28.11 14.44
N ILE A 352 -18.04 27.58 13.39
CA ILE A 352 -16.60 27.37 13.29
C ILE A 352 -16.05 28.16 12.10
N GLN A 353 -14.90 28.78 12.32
CA GLN A 353 -13.98 29.23 11.28
C GLN A 353 -12.73 28.35 11.30
N THR A 354 -11.90 28.42 10.26
CA THR A 354 -10.64 27.66 10.23
C THR A 354 -9.45 28.60 10.15
N VAL A 355 -8.47 28.38 11.02
CA VAL A 355 -7.24 29.18 11.11
C VAL A 355 -6.05 28.31 10.70
N SER A 356 -5.15 28.81 9.87
CA SER A 356 -3.99 28.04 9.40
C SER A 356 -2.92 27.88 10.49
N LEU A 357 -2.08 26.84 10.39
CA LEU A 357 -0.93 26.66 11.28
C LEU A 357 -0.01 27.89 11.22
N ALA A 358 0.21 28.44 10.03
CA ALA A 358 1.03 29.63 9.84
C ALA A 358 0.60 30.83 10.71
N ALA A 359 -0.70 31.02 10.90
CA ALA A 359 -1.25 32.12 11.69
C ALA A 359 -1.21 31.88 13.21
N ILE A 360 -0.92 30.65 13.66
CA ILE A 360 -0.94 30.29 15.08
C ILE A 360 0.42 29.86 15.63
N LEU A 361 1.49 29.87 14.83
CA LEU A 361 2.83 29.42 15.25
C LEU A 361 3.32 30.16 16.51
N ASP A 362 3.09 31.47 16.57
CA ASP A 362 3.46 32.36 17.68
C ASP A 362 2.34 32.51 18.74
N HIS A 363 1.18 31.90 18.52
CA HIS A 363 0.00 32.04 19.37
C HIS A 363 0.29 31.58 20.81
N ARG A 364 -0.03 32.42 21.81
CA ARG A 364 0.33 32.18 23.22
C ARG A 364 -0.24 30.89 23.79
N GLU A 365 -1.45 30.51 23.36
CA GLU A 365 -2.12 29.30 23.83
C GLU A 365 -1.63 28.02 23.11
N PHE A 366 -0.88 28.16 22.01
CA PHE A 366 -0.32 27.03 21.27
C PHE A 366 0.95 26.51 21.97
N ARG A 367 0.72 25.87 23.11
CA ARG A 367 1.75 25.37 24.03
C ARG A 367 2.55 24.21 23.43
N GLN A 368 3.68 23.91 24.05
CA GLN A 368 4.60 22.83 23.67
C GLN A 368 3.90 21.47 23.53
N GLU A 369 2.97 21.13 24.43
CA GLU A 369 2.20 19.88 24.35
C GLU A 369 1.38 19.76 23.05
N HIS A 370 0.71 20.84 22.65
CA HIS A 370 -0.05 20.87 21.40
C HIS A 370 0.87 20.75 20.18
N ARG A 371 2.02 21.43 20.21
CA ARG A 371 3.03 21.38 19.14
C ARG A 371 3.60 19.96 18.95
N TYR A 372 3.93 19.26 20.03
CA TYR A 372 4.40 17.88 19.96
C TYR A 372 3.33 16.90 19.49
N ARG A 373 2.09 17.03 19.99
CA ARG A 373 0.97 16.23 19.50
C ARG A 373 0.72 16.45 18.01
N LEU A 374 0.79 17.70 17.56
CA LEU A 374 0.66 18.04 16.14
C LEU A 374 1.81 17.44 15.32
N GLY A 375 3.06 17.58 15.76
CA GLY A 375 4.22 16.99 15.08
C GLY A 375 4.08 15.47 14.91
N LEU A 376 3.63 14.77 15.95
CA LEU A 376 3.34 13.34 15.87
C LEU A 376 2.21 13.02 14.89
N LYS A 377 1.12 13.81 14.91
CA LYS A 377 0.02 13.66 13.95
C LYS A 377 0.48 13.87 12.52
N LEU A 378 1.27 14.90 12.25
CA LEU A 378 1.82 15.20 10.92
C LEU A 378 2.73 14.09 10.43
N ALA A 379 3.66 13.61 11.26
CA ALA A 379 4.53 12.49 10.89
C ALA A 379 3.71 11.23 10.57
N SER A 380 2.70 10.92 11.38
CA SER A 380 1.79 9.81 11.12
C SER A 380 0.96 10.02 9.84
N SER A 381 0.48 11.23 9.60
CA SER A 381 -0.28 11.59 8.39
C SER A 381 0.56 11.49 7.13
N VAL A 382 1.85 11.84 7.15
CA VAL A 382 2.75 11.65 6.00
C VAL A 382 2.89 10.16 5.67
N MET A 383 3.07 9.29 6.67
CA MET A 383 3.11 7.83 6.44
C MET A 383 1.79 7.29 5.85
N GLN A 384 0.66 7.79 6.36
CA GLN A 384 -0.69 7.38 5.96
C GLN A 384 -1.12 7.93 4.59
N LEU A 385 -0.72 9.14 4.22
CA LEU A 385 -1.34 9.95 3.15
C LEU A 385 -0.37 10.48 2.09
N HIS A 386 0.94 10.23 2.19
CA HIS A 386 1.84 10.57 1.07
C HIS A 386 1.35 9.91 -0.23
N THR A 387 1.62 10.56 -1.36
CA THR A 387 1.17 10.18 -2.71
C THR A 387 -0.35 10.08 -2.86
N THR A 388 -1.13 10.73 -1.99
CA THR A 388 -2.58 10.89 -2.15
C THR A 388 -2.92 12.32 -2.49
N GLN A 389 -4.08 12.55 -3.10
CA GLN A 389 -4.58 13.88 -3.39
C GLN A 389 -4.96 14.66 -2.13
N TRP A 390 -4.98 14.02 -0.96
CA TRP A 390 -5.19 14.70 0.33
C TRP A 390 -3.95 15.45 0.80
N LEU A 391 -2.75 14.90 0.62
CA LEU A 391 -1.49 15.51 1.05
C LEU A 391 -0.55 15.68 -0.15
N ALA A 392 -0.35 16.93 -0.57
CA ALA A 392 0.50 17.23 -1.71
C ALA A 392 1.97 16.88 -1.42
N ASP A 393 2.73 16.61 -2.48
CA ASP A 393 4.18 16.32 -2.36
C ASP A 393 4.92 17.51 -1.72
N TYR A 394 4.50 18.72 -2.04
CA TYR A 394 4.99 19.97 -1.44
C TYR A 394 3.86 20.61 -0.65
N TRP A 395 3.75 20.26 0.62
CA TRP A 395 2.81 20.88 1.55
C TRP A 395 3.54 21.81 2.52
N SER A 396 2.81 22.72 3.16
CA SER A 396 3.37 23.66 4.13
C SER A 396 2.43 23.92 5.31
N LYS A 397 2.88 24.78 6.24
CA LYS A 397 2.07 25.30 7.36
C LYS A 397 0.75 25.98 6.93
N THR A 398 0.55 26.34 5.67
CA THR A 398 -0.74 26.90 5.20
C THR A 398 -1.80 25.83 4.96
N ASP A 399 -1.39 24.61 4.64
CA ASP A 399 -2.29 23.50 4.29
C ASP A 399 -2.90 22.83 5.53
N ILE A 400 -2.29 23.08 6.68
CA ILE A 400 -2.74 22.59 7.99
C ILE A 400 -3.58 23.68 8.65
N SER A 401 -4.77 23.33 9.12
CA SER A 401 -5.70 24.27 9.74
C SER A 401 -6.33 23.72 11.01
N PHE A 402 -6.88 24.61 11.84
CA PHE A 402 -7.54 24.29 13.11
C PHE A 402 -8.94 24.93 13.15
N PRO A 403 -9.94 24.26 13.74
CA PRO A 403 -11.20 24.89 14.09
C PRO A 403 -10.99 26.03 15.09
N SER A 404 -11.59 27.18 14.81
CA SER A 404 -11.76 28.31 15.73
C SER A 404 -13.25 28.50 15.96
N PHE A 405 -13.64 28.54 17.22
CA PHE A 405 -15.04 28.69 17.64
C PHE A 405 -15.43 30.17 17.75
N SER A 406 -16.73 30.46 17.92
CA SER A 406 -17.24 31.84 17.96
C SER A 406 -16.79 32.63 19.20
N ASP A 407 -16.34 31.94 20.24
CA ASP A 407 -15.72 32.53 21.44
C ASP A 407 -14.24 32.90 21.24
N GLY A 408 -13.68 32.67 20.05
CA GLY A 408 -12.28 32.92 19.72
C GLY A 408 -11.33 31.80 20.17
N LYS A 409 -11.84 30.72 20.77
CA LYS A 409 -11.03 29.59 21.20
C LYS A 409 -10.66 28.71 20.00
N ILE A 410 -9.39 28.33 19.92
CA ILE A 410 -8.87 27.46 18.87
C ILE A 410 -8.73 26.02 19.39
N ASP A 411 -9.23 25.05 18.62
CA ASP A 411 -9.05 23.63 18.91
C ASP A 411 -7.75 23.09 18.33
N PHE A 412 -6.67 23.24 19.10
CA PHE A 412 -5.34 22.72 18.71
C PHE A 412 -5.27 21.19 18.61
N ASN A 413 -6.25 20.46 19.14
CA ASN A 413 -6.22 19.00 19.11
C ASN A 413 -6.78 18.43 17.79
N ASN A 414 -7.65 19.16 17.10
CA ASN A 414 -8.32 18.70 15.89
C ASN A 414 -7.75 19.36 14.63
N ALA A 415 -6.46 19.14 14.36
CA ALA A 415 -5.81 19.59 13.13
C ALA A 415 -6.47 18.98 11.87
N LEU A 416 -6.56 19.78 10.82
CA LEU A 416 -7.28 19.50 9.59
C LEU A 416 -6.37 19.70 8.38
N ILE A 417 -6.61 18.90 7.34
CA ILE A 417 -6.10 19.15 5.98
C ILE A 417 -7.27 19.48 5.05
N LYS A 418 -7.11 20.56 4.28
CA LYS A 418 -8.20 21.15 3.48
C LYS A 418 -8.10 20.72 2.02
N ARG A 419 -9.23 20.36 1.41
CA ARG A 419 -9.36 20.14 -0.04
C ARG A 419 -10.63 20.75 -0.59
N GLY A 420 -10.50 21.46 -1.72
CA GLY A 420 -11.61 22.05 -2.47
C GLY A 420 -12.10 21.11 -3.58
N PHE A 421 -13.41 21.10 -3.81
CA PHE A 421 -14.08 20.32 -4.85
C PHE A 421 -15.10 21.20 -5.58
N GLY A 422 -15.20 21.10 -6.92
CA GLY A 422 -16.28 21.75 -7.69
C GLY A 422 -16.17 23.25 -7.96
N SER A 423 -15.01 23.90 -7.74
CA SER A 423 -14.72 25.23 -8.31
C SER A 423 -13.72 25.07 -9.45
N GLU A 424 -13.97 25.68 -10.61
CA GLU A 424 -13.04 25.66 -11.76
C GLU A 424 -11.69 26.36 -11.46
N GLU A 425 -11.56 27.02 -10.31
CA GLU A 425 -10.31 27.66 -9.89
C GLU A 425 -9.70 26.97 -8.66
N THR A 426 -8.92 25.90 -8.91
CA THR A 426 -7.60 25.59 -8.30
C THR A 426 -7.14 24.16 -8.65
N GLN A 427 -7.06 23.85 -9.95
CA GLN A 427 -6.17 22.77 -10.44
C GLN A 427 -4.78 23.30 -10.85
N ASN A 428 -4.49 24.58 -10.59
CA ASN A 428 -3.15 25.15 -10.77
C ASN A 428 -2.32 25.12 -9.48
N SER A 429 -2.15 23.91 -8.94
CA SER A 429 -0.91 23.58 -8.24
C SER A 429 -0.22 22.44 -8.99
N MET A 430 -0.07 22.60 -10.30
CA MET A 430 1.12 22.08 -10.96
C MET A 430 2.29 22.83 -10.35
N ALA A 431 3.08 22.13 -9.54
CA ALA A 431 4.35 22.63 -9.05
C ALA A 431 5.14 23.20 -10.24
N PRO A 432 5.86 24.32 -10.08
CA PRO A 432 6.89 24.65 -11.04
C PRO A 432 7.89 23.49 -11.04
N THR A 433 8.05 22.84 -12.20
CA THR A 433 9.25 22.09 -12.55
C THR A 433 10.42 23.08 -12.63
N SER A 434 10.83 23.64 -11.50
CA SER A 434 12.18 24.17 -11.33
C SER A 434 13.02 23.03 -10.80
N GLY A 435 13.78 22.45 -11.72
CA GLY A 435 14.64 21.32 -11.45
C GLY A 435 15.62 21.65 -10.34
N LEU A 436 15.65 20.77 -9.34
CA LEU A 436 16.80 20.42 -8.49
C LEU A 436 16.31 19.26 -7.59
N ILE A 437 16.40 18.02 -8.08
CA ILE A 437 16.52 16.86 -7.17
C ILE A 437 17.65 15.98 -7.70
N GLU A 438 18.85 16.30 -7.24
CA GLU A 438 19.88 15.30 -6.97
C GLU A 438 19.38 14.34 -5.88
N TYR A 439 19.53 13.04 -6.13
CA TYR A 439 19.52 11.92 -5.19
C TYR A 439 18.45 11.89 -4.06
N GLY A 440 17.38 11.10 -4.27
CA GLY A 440 16.79 10.26 -3.21
C GLY A 440 15.84 10.87 -2.16
N SER A 441 15.50 12.16 -2.23
CA SER A 441 14.56 12.78 -1.25
C SER A 441 13.09 12.56 -1.62
N VAL A 442 12.26 12.15 -0.63
CA VAL A 442 10.80 12.15 -0.74
C VAL A 442 10.30 13.56 -0.39
N PRO A 443 9.76 14.35 -1.33
CA PRO A 443 9.44 15.77 -1.10
C PRO A 443 8.54 16.03 0.12
N CYS A 444 7.59 15.14 0.37
CA CYS A 444 6.66 15.24 1.50
C CYS A 444 7.38 15.14 2.86
N LEU A 445 8.50 14.40 2.95
CA LEU A 445 9.34 14.32 4.16
C LEU A 445 10.15 15.60 4.37
N PHE A 446 10.57 16.26 3.28
CA PHE A 446 11.25 17.54 3.38
C PHE A 446 10.31 18.62 3.96
N SER A 447 9.08 18.71 3.43
CA SER A 447 8.02 19.57 4.00
C SER A 447 7.75 19.26 5.48
N LEU A 448 7.71 17.98 5.85
CA LEU A 448 7.57 17.57 7.24
C LEU A 448 8.72 18.09 8.10
N GLY A 449 9.97 17.95 7.64
CA GLY A 449 11.15 18.44 8.34
C GLY A 449 11.06 19.94 8.64
N ILE A 450 10.69 20.74 7.64
CA ILE A 450 10.52 22.20 7.81
C ILE A 450 9.44 22.49 8.87
N VAL A 451 8.24 21.93 8.72
CA VAL A 451 7.14 22.23 9.64
C VAL A 451 7.46 21.76 11.05
N LEU A 452 8.16 20.64 11.23
CA LEU A 452 8.61 20.19 12.56
C LEU A 452 9.60 21.17 13.20
N LEU A 453 10.52 21.75 12.44
CA LEU A 453 11.43 22.79 12.93
C LEU A 453 10.66 24.05 13.32
N GLU A 454 9.75 24.51 12.48
CA GLU A 454 8.89 25.67 12.77
C GLU A 454 8.02 25.44 14.02
N LEU A 455 7.54 24.21 14.22
CA LEU A 455 6.82 23.83 15.44
C LEU A 455 7.70 23.83 16.67
N ILE A 456 9.00 23.56 16.57
CA ILE A 456 9.93 23.64 17.72
C ILE A 456 10.23 25.11 18.04
N GLU A 457 10.54 25.90 17.02
CA GLU A 457 11.01 27.28 17.13
C GLU A 457 9.88 28.31 17.32
N ARG A 458 8.62 27.94 17.07
CA ARG A 458 7.44 28.83 17.12
C ARG A 458 7.52 30.02 16.16
N GLN A 459 8.34 29.90 15.13
CA GLN A 459 8.50 30.92 14.11
C GLN A 459 8.71 30.24 12.76
N SER A 460 8.35 30.99 11.72
CA SER A 460 8.60 30.63 10.34
C SER A 460 10.09 30.40 10.10
N ILE A 461 10.46 29.40 9.29
CA ILE A 461 11.87 29.13 8.95
C ILE A 461 12.54 30.33 8.28
N GLU A 462 11.76 31.13 7.55
CA GLU A 462 12.18 32.38 6.90
C GLU A 462 12.56 33.47 7.91
N ASN A 463 12.01 33.39 9.13
CA ASN A 463 12.26 34.35 10.22
C ASN A 463 13.28 33.84 11.24
N MET A 464 13.72 32.58 11.12
CA MET A 464 14.75 32.05 12.00
C MET A 464 16.06 32.80 11.69
N ASN A 465 16.53 33.58 12.67
CA ASN A 465 17.87 34.12 12.63
C ASN A 465 18.83 32.97 12.95
N ILE A 466 19.08 32.12 11.96
CA ILE A 466 19.96 30.98 12.07
C ILE A 466 21.37 31.54 12.29
N GLY A 467 21.76 31.68 13.57
CA GLY A 467 23.13 31.95 14.01
C GLY A 467 24.07 30.76 13.76
N LEU A 468 23.90 30.06 12.63
CA LEU A 468 24.84 29.08 12.11
C LEU A 468 25.42 29.69 10.85
N HIS A 469 26.52 30.43 11.04
CA HIS A 469 27.41 30.78 9.95
C HIS A 469 27.80 29.49 9.21
N ASP A 470 27.47 29.47 7.92
CA ASP A 470 27.99 28.65 6.82
C ASP A 470 27.84 27.10 6.80
N ASP A 471 27.66 26.38 7.91
CA ASP A 471 27.76 24.90 7.84
C ASP A 471 26.46 24.13 7.49
N LEU A 472 25.27 24.64 7.85
CA LEU A 472 23.99 23.93 7.61
C LEU A 472 23.29 24.32 6.29
N VAL A 473 23.46 25.56 5.83
CA VAL A 473 22.85 26.04 4.58
C VAL A 473 23.49 25.38 3.35
N GLY A 474 24.79 25.04 3.44
CA GLY A 474 25.46 24.24 2.42
C GLY A 474 25.02 22.78 2.40
N ALA A 475 24.68 22.20 3.57
CA ALA A 475 24.26 20.81 3.69
C ALA A 475 22.78 20.56 3.31
N LEU A 476 21.93 21.60 3.34
CA LEU A 476 20.49 21.50 3.04
C LEU A 476 20.11 21.97 1.62
N GLY A 477 21.07 22.39 0.79
CA GLY A 477 20.81 22.73 -0.62
C GLY A 477 19.83 23.89 -0.85
N ILE A 478 19.63 24.76 0.15
CA ILE A 478 18.73 25.91 0.02
C ILE A 478 19.47 27.05 -0.71
N PRO A 479 19.02 27.49 -1.90
CA PRO A 479 19.70 28.56 -2.61
C PRO A 479 19.59 29.90 -1.85
N LYS A 480 20.73 30.57 -1.62
CA LYS A 480 20.84 31.95 -1.14
C LYS A 480 20.25 32.92 -2.19
N ARG A 481 18.93 33.06 -2.26
CA ARG A 481 18.27 34.22 -2.89
C ARG A 481 16.80 34.27 -2.48
N ILE A 482 16.49 35.10 -1.50
CA ILE A 482 15.42 36.13 -1.48
C ILE A 482 15.66 36.90 -0.16
N SER A 483 16.71 37.72 -0.15
CA SER A 483 16.91 38.75 0.88
C SER A 483 17.34 40.00 0.13
N GLY A 484 16.37 40.70 -0.43
CA GLY A 484 16.61 41.92 -1.19
C GLY A 484 15.63 42.06 -2.34
N THR A 485 14.40 42.46 -2.01
CA THR A 485 13.56 43.44 -2.73
C THR A 485 12.10 43.23 -2.32
N PHE A 486 11.73 43.58 -1.09
CA PHE A 486 10.36 43.99 -0.75
C PHE A 486 10.41 44.98 0.42
N SER A 487 11.11 46.09 0.23
CA SER A 487 10.84 47.31 0.99
C SER A 487 10.77 48.47 0.00
N HIS A 488 9.54 48.81 -0.39
CA HIS A 488 9.04 50.07 -0.97
C HIS A 488 8.03 49.79 -2.09
N SER A 489 6.74 49.87 -1.74
CA SER A 489 5.73 50.64 -2.50
C SER A 489 4.33 50.35 -1.97
N ILE A 490 3.93 51.10 -0.94
CA ILE A 490 2.56 51.62 -0.83
C ILE A 490 2.70 53.14 -0.79
N ILE A 491 1.69 53.84 -1.34
CA ILE A 491 1.58 55.27 -1.63
C ILE A 491 2.18 55.60 -3.00
N GLY A 492 1.45 56.03 -4.03
CA GLY A 492 0.07 56.45 -4.17
C GLY A 492 0.00 57.40 -5.38
N LEU A 493 -1.10 57.32 -6.13
CA LEU A 493 -1.67 58.36 -7.01
C LEU A 493 -0.83 58.89 -8.19
N GLY A 494 -1.46 58.92 -9.36
CA GLY A 494 -1.21 59.99 -10.34
C GLY A 494 -1.12 59.58 -11.80
N TYR A 495 -2.27 59.53 -12.47
CA TYR A 495 -2.51 60.08 -13.82
C TYR A 495 -1.29 60.43 -14.70
N LYS A 496 -1.11 59.74 -15.84
CA LYS A 496 -1.46 60.25 -17.19
C LYS A 496 -0.84 59.40 -18.30
N THR A 497 -1.71 59.11 -19.26
CA THR A 497 -1.54 58.73 -20.66
C THR A 497 -0.47 59.52 -21.41
N SER A 498 0.35 58.87 -22.25
CA SER A 498 0.41 59.09 -23.71
C SER A 498 1.54 58.28 -24.38
N ASP A 499 1.14 57.34 -25.23
CA ASP A 499 1.55 57.13 -26.64
C ASP A 499 3.01 57.08 -27.12
N CYS A 500 3.23 56.01 -27.90
CA CYS A 500 3.88 55.92 -29.21
C CYS A 500 5.42 55.80 -29.34
N CYS A 501 5.82 54.58 -29.70
CA CYS A 501 6.38 54.18 -31.00
C CYS A 501 7.66 54.84 -31.56
N VAL A 502 8.59 53.93 -31.90
CA VAL A 502 9.26 53.77 -33.22
C VAL A 502 10.61 54.47 -33.45
N ASP A 503 11.60 53.58 -33.60
CA ASP A 503 12.71 53.52 -34.56
C ASP A 503 13.93 54.46 -34.56
N GLU A 504 15.02 53.77 -34.96
CA GLU A 504 16.16 54.20 -35.77
C GLU A 504 17.40 54.86 -35.10
N ALA A 505 18.42 54.00 -34.99
CA ALA A 505 19.65 54.04 -35.78
C ALA A 505 20.61 55.25 -35.70
N THR A 506 21.87 54.85 -35.47
CA THR A 506 23.11 55.39 -36.04
C THR A 506 23.64 56.76 -35.60
N SER A 507 24.72 56.65 -34.83
CA SER A 507 26.05 57.21 -35.11
C SER A 507 26.33 58.69 -34.80
N SER A 508 27.43 58.83 -34.07
CA SER A 508 28.52 59.75 -34.33
C SER A 508 28.43 61.19 -33.81
N ILE A 509 29.28 61.40 -32.79
CA ILE A 509 30.38 62.38 -32.79
C ILE A 509 30.01 63.87 -32.54
N ARG A 510 30.60 64.36 -31.44
CA ARG A 510 31.27 65.66 -31.21
C ARG A 510 30.56 66.79 -30.42
N ARG A 511 31.40 67.30 -29.49
CA ARG A 511 31.58 68.68 -28.98
C ARG A 511 30.71 69.05 -27.79
N LEU A 512 31.33 69.11 -26.60
CA LEU A 512 32.02 70.27 -25.99
C LEU A 512 30.99 71.24 -25.36
N GLN A 513 30.85 71.11 -24.03
CA GLN A 513 31.02 72.13 -22.98
C GLN A 513 30.59 73.60 -23.21
N PRO A 514 30.31 74.38 -22.14
CA PRO A 514 30.76 74.23 -20.74
C PRO A 514 29.74 73.60 -19.78
#